data_AF-A0A519ELJ0-F1
#
_entry.id   AF-A0A519ELJ0-F1
#
_cell.length_a   1.000
_cell.length_b   1.000
_cell.length_c   1.000
_cell.angle_alpha   90.00
_cell.angle_beta   90.00
_cell.angle_gamma   90.00
#
_symmetry.space_group_name_H-M   'P 1'
#
loop_
_entity.id
_entity.type
_entity.pdbx_description
1 polymer ?
#
loop_
_entity_poly.entity_id
_entity_poly.type
_entity_poly.pdbx_seq_one_letter_code
_entity_poly.pdbx_strand_id
1 'polypeptide(L)' 'MRPVSVRALCAFGAKAGDLDFRFVPAPTAQEGVAGHLLVQGRRDAEYESEVSLSLEFEGLRVRGRADG' A
#
# COMPACT_ATOMS: atom_id res chain seq x y z
N MET A 1 20.03 -16.70 21.71
CA MET A 1 19.73 -15.48 20.93
C MET A 1 19.87 -15.80 19.45
N ARG A 2 18.98 -15.30 18.59
CA ARG A 2 19.12 -15.46 17.13
C ARG A 2 20.11 -14.39 16.60
N PRO A 3 21.16 -14.76 15.85
CA PRO A 3 22.09 -13.78 15.30
C PRO A 3 21.41 -12.94 14.21
N VAL A 4 21.76 -11.65 14.16
CA VAL A 4 21.34 -10.72 13.10
C VAL A 4 22.59 -10.28 12.36
N SER A 5 22.56 -10.25 11.01
CA SER A 5 23.70 -9.78 10.23
C SER A 5 23.87 -8.27 10.39
N VAL A 6 25.12 -7.81 10.43
CA VAL A 6 25.45 -6.37 10.47
C VAL A 6 24.76 -5.62 9.33
N ARG A 7 24.74 -6.23 8.13
CA ARG A 7 24.03 -5.69 6.96
C ARG A 7 22.53 -5.49 7.22
N ALA A 8 21.86 -6.48 7.82
CA ALA A 8 20.43 -6.40 8.11
C ALA A 8 20.14 -5.32 9.15
N LEU A 9 20.97 -5.21 10.19
CA LEU A 9 20.84 -4.18 11.22
C LEU A 9 21.03 -2.77 10.65
N CYS A 10 22.08 -2.55 9.84
CA CYS A 10 22.33 -1.26 9.18
C CYS A 10 21.21 -0.90 8.19
N ALA A 11 20.73 -1.87 7.40
CA ALA A 11 19.63 -1.64 6.46
C ALA A 11 18.32 -1.31 7.18
N PHE A 12 18.05 -1.90 8.35
CA PHE A 12 16.87 -1.57 9.16
C PHE A 12 16.92 -0.11 9.64
N GLY A 13 18.06 0.33 10.19
CA GLY A 13 18.23 1.71 10.66
C GLY A 13 18.14 2.74 9.52
N ALA A 14 18.70 2.43 8.35
CA ALA A 14 18.66 3.33 7.19
C ALA A 14 17.26 3.48 6.57
N LYS A 15 16.38 2.48 6.74
CA LYS A 15 15.00 2.48 6.19
C LYS A 15 13.98 3.21 7.08
N ALA A 16 14.38 3.76 8.23
CA ALA A 16 13.44 4.43 9.13
C ALA A 16 12.82 5.66 8.44
N GLY A 17 11.59 5.49 7.93
CA GLY A 17 10.86 6.53 7.19
C GLY A 17 11.20 6.64 5.71
N ASP A 18 11.96 5.70 5.13
CA ASP A 18 12.45 5.78 3.75
C ASP A 18 11.89 4.65 2.86
N LEU A 19 11.29 5.02 1.73
CA LEU A 19 10.78 4.14 0.68
C LEU A 19 11.80 3.91 -0.45
N ASP A 20 13.04 4.39 -0.28
CA ASP A 20 14.08 4.32 -1.28
C ASP A 20 14.51 2.88 -1.62
N PHE A 21 14.43 2.55 -2.91
CA PHE A 21 14.80 1.26 -3.51
C PHE A 21 16.29 0.94 -3.45
N ARG A 22 17.16 1.84 -2.95
CA ARG A 22 18.59 1.55 -2.71
C ARG A 22 18.80 0.52 -1.59
N PHE A 23 17.79 0.29 -0.74
CA PHE A 23 17.92 -0.59 0.42
C PHE A 23 17.27 -1.99 0.24
N VAL A 24 16.53 -2.21 -0.85
CA VAL A 24 15.97 -3.51 -1.28
C VAL A 24 15.81 -3.45 -2.80
N PRO A 25 16.20 -4.49 -3.57
CA PRO A 25 15.77 -4.54 -4.97
C PRO A 25 14.25 -4.39 -5.01
N ALA A 26 13.77 -3.43 -5.81
CA ALA A 26 12.35 -3.29 -6.06
C ALA A 26 11.80 -4.63 -6.57
N PRO A 27 10.55 -5.00 -6.22
CA PRO A 27 9.93 -6.15 -6.83
C PRO A 27 9.98 -5.98 -8.36
N THR A 28 10.19 -7.08 -9.06
CA THR A 28 9.94 -7.12 -10.50
C THR A 28 8.50 -6.70 -10.79
N ALA A 29 8.20 -6.29 -12.02
CA ALA A 29 6.83 -5.95 -12.41
C ALA A 29 5.85 -7.11 -12.11
N GLN A 30 6.28 -8.36 -12.33
CA GLN A 30 5.47 -9.55 -12.07
C GLN A 30 5.22 -9.76 -10.57
N GLU A 31 6.25 -9.61 -9.74
CA GLU A 31 6.11 -9.68 -8.27
C GLU A 31 5.24 -8.55 -7.73
N GLY A 32 5.34 -7.36 -8.32
CA GLY A 32 4.48 -6.22 -7.99
C GLY A 32 3.00 -6.53 -8.29
N VAL A 33 2.71 -7.05 -9.48
CA VAL A 33 1.34 -7.47 -9.85
C VAL A 33 0.83 -8.57 -8.91
N ALA A 34 1.62 -9.61 -8.67
CA ALA A 34 1.24 -10.70 -7.78
C ALA A 34 0.97 -10.21 -6.35
N GLY A 35 1.80 -9.29 -5.84
CA GLY A 35 1.61 -8.67 -4.54
C GLY A 35 0.32 -7.84 -4.45
N HIS A 36 0.03 -7.04 -5.48
CA HIS A 36 -1.22 -6.27 -5.53
C HIS A 36 -2.46 -7.17 -5.56
N LEU A 37 -2.45 -8.24 -6.37
CA LEU A 37 -3.54 -9.20 -6.41
C LEU A 37 -3.75 -9.90 -5.06
N LEU A 38 -2.66 -10.29 -4.38
CA LEU A 38 -2.73 -10.90 -3.06
C LEU A 38 -3.36 -9.95 -2.03
N VAL A 39 -2.96 -8.68 -2.02
CA VAL A 39 -3.50 -7.68 -1.09
C VAL A 39 -4.97 -7.39 -1.39
N GLN A 40 -5.34 -7.24 -2.67
CA GLN A 40 -6.73 -7.06 -3.08
C GLN A 40 -7.61 -8.26 -2.69
N GLY A 41 -7.10 -9.49 -2.84
CA GLY A 41 -7.82 -10.71 -2.47
C GLY A 41 -8.05 -10.90 -0.96
N ARG A 42 -7.48 -10.05 -0.10
CA ARG A 42 -7.76 -10.02 1.35
C ARG A 42 -8.92 -9.11 1.73
N ARG A 43 -9.46 -8.34 0.77
CA ARG A 43 -10.62 -7.50 1.00
C ARG A 43 -11.85 -8.37 1.21
N ASP A 44 -12.75 -7.94 2.10
CA ASP A 44 -13.97 -8.68 2.40
C ASP A 44 -14.93 -8.67 1.21
N ALA A 45 -15.91 -9.58 1.23
CA ALA A 45 -16.90 -9.70 0.16
C ALA A 45 -17.78 -8.45 -0.01
N GLU A 46 -17.86 -7.63 1.03
CA GLU A 46 -18.59 -6.35 1.04
C GLU A 46 -17.75 -5.18 0.50
N TYR A 47 -16.46 -5.39 0.21
CA TYR A 47 -15.60 -4.32 -0.31
C TYR A 47 -16.07 -3.85 -1.68
N GLU A 48 -16.28 -2.55 -1.80
CA GLU A 48 -16.61 -1.89 -3.04
C GLU A 48 -15.45 -0.99 -3.48
N SER A 49 -15.04 -1.13 -4.75
CA SER A 49 -14.05 -0.24 -5.35
C SER A 49 -14.74 0.83 -6.20
N GLU A 50 -14.20 2.05 -6.16
CA GLU A 50 -14.53 3.13 -7.08
C GLU A 50 -16.02 3.53 -7.06
N VAL A 51 -16.67 3.37 -5.90
CA VAL A 51 -18.08 3.71 -5.70
C VAL A 51 -18.28 5.19 -5.91
N SER A 52 -19.19 5.54 -6.83
CA SER A 52 -19.49 6.95 -7.11
C SER A 52 -20.30 7.55 -5.96
N LEU A 53 -19.75 8.56 -5.31
CA LEU A 53 -20.40 9.28 -4.22
C LEU A 53 -20.72 10.72 -4.66
N SER A 54 -21.87 11.21 -4.22
CA SER A 54 -22.28 12.60 -4.39
C SER A 54 -23.10 13.03 -3.19
N LEU A 55 -22.85 14.23 -2.69
CA LEU A 55 -23.58 14.84 -1.58
C LEU A 55 -23.74 16.34 -1.80
N GLU A 56 -24.76 16.92 -1.21
CA GLU A 56 -24.95 18.36 -1.12
C GLU A 56 -24.64 18.79 0.32
N PHE A 57 -23.76 19.78 0.51
CA PHE A 57 -23.42 20.32 1.82
C PHE A 57 -23.31 21.83 1.74
N GLU A 58 -24.12 22.54 2.53
CA GLU A 58 -24.18 24.02 2.55
C GLU A 58 -24.30 24.67 1.16
N GLY A 59 -25.07 24.04 0.26
CA GLY A 59 -25.26 24.52 -1.12
C GLY A 59 -24.12 24.17 -2.08
N LEU A 60 -23.13 23.40 -1.65
CA LEU A 60 -22.07 22.84 -2.49
C LEU A 60 -22.35 21.38 -2.84
N ARG A 61 -22.25 21.06 -4.14
CA ARG A 61 -22.24 19.68 -4.61
C ARG A 61 -20.83 19.10 -4.54
N VAL A 62 -20.60 18.17 -3.61
CA VAL A 62 -19.35 17.43 -3.50
C VAL A 62 -19.55 16.05 -4.14
N ARG A 63 -18.61 15.65 -5.01
CA ARG A 63 -18.65 14.37 -5.72
C ARG A 63 -17.26 13.75 -5.80
N GLY A 64 -17.20 12.43 -5.79
CA GLY A 64 -15.95 11.68 -5.84
C GLY A 64 -16.18 10.19 -6.01
N ARG A 65 -15.09 9.43 -5.86
CA ARG A 65 -15.13 7.97 -5.77
C ARG A 65 -14.48 7.54 -4.46
N ALA A 66 -15.00 6.49 -3.86
CA ALA A 66 -14.44 5.92 -2.64
C ALA A 66 -14.36 4.40 -2.75
N ASP A 67 -13.41 3.87 -1.99
CA ASP A 67 -13.16 2.45 -1.78
C ASP A 67 -13.49 2.15 -0.32
N GLY A 68 -14.17 1.03 -0.04
CA GLY A 68 -14.60 0.69 1.32
C GLY A 68 -15.18 -0.69 1.44
#